data_AF-A0A415TLD1-F1
#
_entry.id   AF-A0A415TLD1-F1
#
_cell.length_a   1.000
_cell.length_b   1.000
_cell.length_c   1.000
_cell.angle_alpha   90.00
_cell.angle_beta   90.00
_cell.angle_gamma   90.00
#
_symmetry.space_group_name_H-M   'P 1'
#
loop_
_entity.id
_entity.type
_entity.pdbx_description
1 polymer ?
#
loop_
_entity_poly.entity_id
_entity_poly.type
_entity_poly.pdbx_seq_one_letter_code
_entity_poly.pdbx_strand_id
1 'polypeptide(L)'
;MQYGELYHTNYYKEVKEKNRVYYEYYCLDRTEEVPTDYKEISFVCLRPDGCLELPTTLGTVCRKVAKTLEGFEGFHFHQLRHTYTSNLLANGAAPKDVQE
;
A
#
# COMPACT_ATOMS: atom_id res chain seq x y z
N MET A 1 5.61 13.32 -19.76
CA MET A 1 5.40 12.34 -18.66
C MET A 1 6.38 11.20 -18.87
N GLN A 2 7.17 10.83 -17.85
CA GLN A 2 8.27 9.83 -17.96
C GLN A 2 7.81 8.44 -18.41
N TYR A 3 6.55 8.07 -18.16
CA TYR A 3 6.03 6.73 -18.43
C TYR A 3 5.05 6.64 -19.62
N GLY A 4 4.52 7.77 -20.13
CA GLY A 4 3.69 7.80 -21.35
C GLY A 4 2.57 6.75 -21.39
N GLU A 5 2.67 5.83 -22.34
CA GLU A 5 1.76 4.68 -22.55
C GLU A 5 1.97 3.53 -21.54
N LEU A 6 3.16 3.44 -20.94
CA LEU A 6 3.50 2.48 -19.88
C LEU A 6 3.05 2.93 -18.49
N TYR A 7 2.29 4.03 -18.40
CA TYR A 7 1.68 4.45 -17.14
C TYR A 7 0.48 3.55 -16.85
N HIS A 8 0.39 3.07 -15.61
CA HIS A 8 -0.64 2.14 -15.17
C HIS A 8 -1.79 2.88 -14.50
N THR A 9 -2.99 2.36 -14.72
CA THR A 9 -4.23 2.80 -14.08
C THR A 9 -4.80 1.63 -13.28
N ASN A 10 -5.40 1.94 -12.13
CA ASN A 10 -5.86 0.95 -11.18
C ASN A 10 -7.38 0.82 -11.28
N TYR A 11 -7.87 -0.41 -11.24
CA TYR A 11 -9.28 -0.74 -11.38
C TYR A 11 -9.70 -1.76 -10.32
N TYR A 12 -11.00 -1.80 -10.06
CA TYR A 12 -11.60 -2.91 -9.35
C TYR A 12 -12.82 -3.46 -10.10
N LYS A 13 -13.08 -4.74 -9.88
CA LYS A 13 -14.29 -5.43 -10.32
C LYS A 13 -15.06 -5.92 -9.11
N GLU A 14 -16.35 -5.64 -9.08
CA GLU A 14 -17.27 -6.15 -8.07
C GLU A 14 -17.73 -7.56 -8.45
N VAL A 15 -17.42 -8.56 -7.62
CA VAL A 15 -17.82 -9.94 -7.83
C VAL A 15 -18.83 -10.36 -6.77
N LYS A 16 -19.96 -10.90 -7.22
CA LYS A 16 -21.04 -11.41 -6.37
C LYS A 16 -21.07 -12.93 -6.46
N GLU A 17 -20.66 -13.60 -5.39
CA GLU A 17 -20.73 -15.05 -5.29
C GLU A 17 -21.43 -15.46 -3.98
N LYS A 18 -22.47 -16.31 -4.07
CA LYS A 18 -23.12 -16.96 -2.91
C LYS A 18 -23.40 -16.00 -1.74
N ASN A 19 -24.08 -14.89 -2.00
CA ASN A 19 -24.41 -13.83 -1.02
C ASN A 19 -23.23 -13.02 -0.46
N ARG A 20 -22.03 -13.12 -1.02
CA ARG A 20 -20.88 -12.27 -0.66
C ARG A 20 -20.52 -11.37 -1.83
N VAL A 21 -20.15 -10.15 -1.52
CA VAL A 21 -19.56 -9.20 -2.46
C VAL A 21 -18.09 -9.06 -2.09
N TYR A 22 -17.21 -9.31 -3.05
CA TYR A 22 -15.78 -9.02 -2.92
C TYR A 22 -15.30 -8.22 -4.14
N TYR A 23 -14.18 -7.53 -3.98
CA TYR A 23 -13.62 -6.67 -5.00
C TYR A 23 -12.28 -7.24 -5.46
N GLU A 24 -12.17 -7.51 -6.75
CA GLU A 24 -10.93 -7.95 -7.39
C GLU A 24 -10.20 -6.70 -7.88
N TYR A 25 -8.91 -6.60 -7.57
CA TYR A 25 -8.05 -5.49 -7.98
C TYR A 25 -7.30 -5.83 -9.26
N TYR A 26 -7.26 -4.86 -10.19
CA TYR A 26 -6.55 -4.96 -11.46
C TYR A 26 -5.71 -3.70 -11.69
N CYS A 27 -4.58 -3.89 -12.37
CA CYS A 27 -3.65 -2.82 -12.73
C CYS A 27 -3.35 -3.01 -14.21
N LEU A 28 -3.77 -2.04 -15.03
CA LEU A 28 -3.64 -2.10 -16.48
C LEU A 28 -2.80 -0.93 -16.96
N ASP A 29 -1.91 -1.15 -17.93
CA ASP A 29 -1.25 -0.06 -18.63
C ASP A 29 -2.22 0.64 -19.62
N ARG A 30 -1.80 1.76 -20.21
CA ARG A 30 -2.67 2.55 -21.10
C ARG A 30 -2.83 1.95 -22.50
N THR A 31 -2.13 0.88 -22.81
CA THR A 31 -2.26 0.17 -24.09
C THR A 31 -3.31 -0.95 -24.02
N GLU A 32 -3.69 -1.37 -22.81
CA GLU A 32 -4.68 -2.41 -22.58
C GLU A 32 -6.12 -1.89 -22.72
N GLU A 33 -6.99 -2.70 -23.34
CA GLU A 33 -8.42 -2.41 -23.38
C GLU A 33 -9.06 -2.66 -22.00
N VAL A 34 -9.69 -1.63 -21.45
CA VAL A 34 -10.35 -1.70 -20.14
C VAL A 34 -11.72 -2.39 -20.28
N PRO A 35 -11.97 -3.52 -19.59
CA PRO A 35 -13.27 -4.16 -19.59
C PRO A 35 -14.38 -3.24 -19.06
N THR A 36 -15.59 -3.34 -19.61
CA THR A 36 -16.71 -2.46 -19.24
C THR A 36 -17.21 -2.62 -17.81
N ASP A 37 -16.92 -3.76 -17.17
CA ASP A 37 -17.28 -4.07 -15.79
C ASP A 37 -16.23 -3.58 -14.76
N TYR A 38 -15.14 -2.97 -15.22
CA TYR A 38 -14.09 -2.44 -14.36
C TYR A 38 -14.41 -1.00 -13.97
N LYS A 39 -14.21 -0.68 -12.70
CA LYS A 39 -14.35 0.68 -12.16
C LYS A 39 -12.99 1.20 -11.77
N GLU A 40 -12.63 2.38 -12.27
CA GLU A 40 -11.37 3.02 -11.93
C GLU A 40 -11.32 3.38 -10.44
N ILE A 41 -10.15 3.21 -9.83
CA ILE A 41 -9.86 3.58 -8.45
C ILE A 41 -8.52 4.30 -8.38
N SER A 42 -8.45 5.35 -7.57
CA SER A 42 -7.20 6.04 -7.29
C SER A 42 -6.75 5.71 -5.87
N PHE A 43 -5.47 5.34 -5.73
CA PHE A 43 -4.85 5.10 -4.44
C PHE A 43 -3.88 6.23 -4.08
N VAL A 44 -3.61 6.38 -2.79
CA VAL A 44 -2.62 7.36 -2.29
C VAL A 44 -1.19 6.83 -2.49
N CYS A 45 -0.96 5.55 -2.19
CA CYS A 45 0.36 4.93 -2.26
C CYS A 45 0.61 4.35 -3.66
N LEU A 46 1.02 5.21 -4.60
CA LEU A 46 1.35 4.82 -5.97
C LEU A 46 2.85 4.89 -6.24
N ARG A 47 3.33 3.95 -7.05
CA ARG A 47 4.63 4.04 -7.71
C ARG A 47 4.60 5.15 -8.78
N PRO A 48 5.76 5.69 -9.18
CA PRO A 48 5.81 6.70 -10.24
C PRO A 48 5.19 6.27 -11.58
N ASP A 49 5.14 4.96 -11.83
CA ASP A 49 4.52 4.34 -12.99
C ASP A 49 3.00 4.15 -12.86
N GLY A 50 2.37 4.57 -11.75
CA GLY A 50 0.94 4.49 -11.52
C GLY A 50 0.44 3.20 -10.85
N CYS A 51 1.30 2.21 -10.62
CA CYS A 51 0.91 0.99 -9.92
C CYS A 51 0.75 1.20 -8.41
N LEU A 52 -0.16 0.44 -7.77
CA LEU A 52 -0.25 0.38 -6.31
C LEU A 52 1.04 -0.13 -5.66
N GLU A 53 1.46 0.51 -4.57
CA GLU A 53 2.49 0.00 -3.68
C GLU A 53 1.94 -1.05 -2.72
N LEU A 54 2.52 -2.26 -2.77
CA LEU A 54 2.12 -3.37 -1.91
C LEU A 54 2.99 -3.46 -0.65
N PRO A 55 2.52 -4.11 0.43
CA PRO A 55 3.34 -4.34 1.63
C PRO A 55 4.66 -5.06 1.35
N THR A 56 4.72 -5.87 0.29
CA THR A 56 5.96 -6.52 -0.16
C THR A 56 7.04 -5.51 -0.58
N THR A 57 6.65 -4.35 -1.14
CA THR A 57 7.59 -3.25 -1.43
C THR A 57 8.25 -2.73 -0.15
N LEU A 58 7.48 -2.56 0.93
CA LEU A 58 8.02 -2.11 2.21
C LEU A 58 9.09 -3.07 2.74
N GLY A 59 8.92 -4.38 2.52
CA GLY A 59 9.94 -5.37 2.86
C GLY A 59 11.27 -5.15 2.13
N THR A 60 11.22 -4.78 0.84
CA THR A 60 12.44 -4.42 0.07
C THR A 60 13.10 -3.16 0.61
N VAL A 61 12.31 -2.15 0.97
CA VAL A 61 12.82 -0.92 1.59
C VAL A 61 13.47 -1.22 2.94
N CYS A 62 12.84 -2.03 3.80
CA CYS A 62 13.40 -2.45 5.09
C CYS A 62 14.75 -3.17 4.91
N ARG A 63 14.86 -4.07 3.93
CA ARG A 63 16.13 -4.74 3.61
C ARG A 63 17.21 -3.76 3.15
N LYS A 64 16.84 -2.72 2.40
CA LYS A 64 17.79 -1.66 2.00
C LYS A 64 18.25 -0.87 3.22
N VAL A 65 17.31 -0.44 4.06
CA VAL A 65 17.59 0.31 5.30
C VAL A 65 18.54 -0.47 6.21
N ALA A 66 18.26 -1.75 6.47
CA ALA A 66 19.10 -2.61 7.31
C ALA A 66 20.52 -2.80 6.77
N LYS A 67 20.76 -2.57 5.47
CA LYS A 67 22.11 -2.63 4.87
C LYS A 67 22.84 -1.30 4.87
N THR A 68 22.12 -0.19 4.91
CA THR A 68 22.68 1.15 4.76
C THR A 68 22.81 1.91 6.08
N LEU A 69 22.01 1.56 7.07
CA LEU A 69 22.01 2.21 8.39
C LEU A 69 22.48 1.20 9.44
N GLU A 70 23.57 1.54 10.12
CA GLU A 70 24.05 0.80 11.28
C GLU A 70 23.00 0.81 12.40
N GLY A 71 22.80 -0.32 13.07
CA GLY A 71 21.81 -0.47 14.14
C GLY A 71 20.38 -0.78 13.67
N PHE A 72 20.16 -0.93 12.35
CA PHE A 72 18.89 -1.33 11.76
C PHE A 72 18.88 -2.81 11.32
N GLU A 73 19.83 -3.62 11.81
CA GLU A 73 19.87 -5.06 11.57
C GLU A 73 18.57 -5.70 12.11
N GLY A 74 17.79 -6.32 11.23
CA GLY A 74 16.50 -6.94 11.61
C GLY A 74 15.33 -5.97 11.74
N PHE A 75 15.47 -4.71 11.31
CA PHE A 75 14.36 -3.75 11.26
C PHE A 75 13.19 -4.28 10.42
N HIS A 76 11.97 -4.11 10.96
CA HIS A 76 10.72 -4.46 10.28
C HIS A 76 9.73 -3.30 10.38
N PHE A 77 9.05 -2.96 9.28
CA PHE A 77 8.16 -1.78 9.23
C PHE A 77 7.05 -1.79 10.29
N HIS A 78 6.61 -2.96 10.77
CA HIS A 78 5.62 -3.04 11.86
C HIS A 78 6.15 -2.46 13.18
N GLN A 79 7.47 -2.40 13.39
CA GLN A 79 8.07 -1.72 14.54
C GLN A 79 7.73 -0.24 14.56
N LEU A 80 7.57 0.42 13.41
CA LEU A 80 7.15 1.83 13.36
C LEU A 80 5.75 2.03 13.97
N ARG A 81 4.83 1.08 13.77
CA ARG A 81 3.51 1.10 14.40
C ARG A 81 3.64 1.00 15.92
N HIS A 82 4.47 0.08 16.42
CA HIS A 82 4.74 -0.04 17.85
C HIS A 82 5.38 1.24 18.42
N THR A 83 6.38 1.81 17.74
CA THR A 83 7.03 3.06 18.15
C THR A 83 6.04 4.22 18.21
N TYR A 84 5.15 4.35 17.22
CA TYR A 84 4.11 5.37 17.21
C TYR A 84 3.19 5.24 18.44
N THR A 85 2.68 4.04 18.70
CA THR A 85 1.87 3.74 19.89
C THR A 85 2.61 4.06 21.19
N SER A 86 3.86 3.60 21.33
CA SER A 86 4.68 3.88 22.52
C SER A 86 4.91 5.37 22.74
N ASN A 87 5.15 6.12 21.65
CA ASN A 87 5.36 7.56 21.72
C ASN A 87 4.08 8.31 22.14
N LEU A 88 2.92 7.92 21.63
CA LEU A 88 1.64 8.52 22.07
C LEU A 88 1.42 8.34 23.56
N LEU A 89 1.62 7.11 24.07
CA LEU A 89 1.46 6.80 25.48
C LEU A 89 2.49 7.55 26.35
N ALA A 90 3.75 7.61 25.91
CA ALA A 90 4.81 8.32 26.63
C ALA A 90 4.54 9.83 26.71
N ASN A 91 3.80 10.40 25.75
CA ASN A 91 3.42 11.82 25.73
C ASN A 91 2.03 12.08 26.34
N GLY A 92 1.47 11.12 27.08
CA GLY A 92 0.26 11.33 27.90
C GLY A 92 -1.06 11.11 27.17
N ALA A 93 -1.06 10.53 25.97
CA ALA A 93 -2.30 10.09 25.34
C ALA A 93 -2.96 9.00 26.19
N ALA A 94 -4.29 9.06 26.34
CA ALA A 94 -5.00 8.02 27.08
C ALA A 94 -4.94 6.70 26.29
N PRO A 95 -4.75 5.54 26.94
CA PRO A 95 -4.68 4.26 26.25
C PRO A 95 -5.88 3.94 25.35
N LYS A 96 -7.06 4.47 25.68
CA LYS A 96 -8.27 4.32 24.88
C LYS A 96 -8.15 5.02 23.53
N ASP A 97 -7.61 6.24 23.52
CA ASP A 97 -7.44 7.07 22.31
C ASP A 97 -6.37 6.49 21.37
N VAL A 98 -5.49 5.63 21.87
CA VAL A 98 -4.45 4.96 21.08
C VAL A 98 -4.95 3.65 20.46
N GLN A 99 -6.07 3.10 20.95
CA GLN A 99 -6.69 1.87 20.43
C GLN A 99 -7.72 2.12 19.33
N GLU A 100 -8.20 3.36 19.18
CA GLU A 100 -9.13 3.81 18.12
C GLU A 100 -8.44 3.89 16.74
#